data_AF-A0A0L7QU91-F1
#
_entry.id   AF-A0A0L7QU91-F1
#
_cell.length_a   1.000
_cell.length_b   1.000
_cell.length_c   1.000
_cell.angle_alpha   90.00
_cell.angle_beta   90.00
_cell.angle_gamma   90.00
#
_symmetry.space_group_name_H-M   'P 1'
#
loop_
_entity.id
_entity.type
_entity.pdbx_description
1 polymer ?
#
loop_
_entity_poly.entity_id
_entity_poly.type
_entity_poly.pdbx_seq_one_letter_code
_entity_poly.pdbx_strand_id
1 'polypeptide(L)'
;DNARPHTSLTTRQKLTELCWKIMLHPPYSPDLAPSDYHLFRSLQNSHNGVNLISKEACENHLSRFFAQKPQKFYTDGIMILPGKWQKVIDQNGTYLV
;
A
#
# COMPACT_ATOMS: atom_id res chain seq x y z
N ASP A 1 -4.26 6.69 -0.61
CA ASP A 1 -4.34 7.79 0.37
C ASP A 1 -4.83 9.06 -0.33
N ASN A 2 -5.01 10.14 0.41
CA ASN A 2 -5.51 11.42 -0.08
C ASN A 2 -4.49 12.56 0.12
N ALA A 3 -3.19 12.24 0.10
CA ALA A 3 -2.14 13.24 0.20
C ALA A 3 -2.29 14.33 -0.86
N ARG A 4 -1.91 15.58 -0.50
CA ARG A 4 -2.10 16.76 -1.35
C ARG A 4 -1.56 16.60 -2.79
N PRO A 5 -0.38 15.99 -3.03
CA PRO A 5 0.09 15.75 -4.40
C PRO A 5 -0.83 14.82 -5.21
N HIS A 6 -1.46 13.84 -4.56
CA HIS A 6 -2.33 12.84 -5.19
C HIS A 6 -3.70 13.43 -5.58
N THR A 7 -4.17 14.44 -4.86
CA THR A 7 -5.46 15.12 -5.14
C THR A 7 -5.32 16.39 -5.98
N SER A 8 -4.09 16.76 -6.36
CA SER A 8 -3.80 17.97 -7.15
C SER A 8 -4.55 17.97 -8.49
N LEU A 9 -4.77 19.16 -9.06
CA LEU A 9 -5.44 19.28 -10.36
C LEU A 9 -4.67 18.52 -11.46
N THR A 10 -3.35 18.70 -11.49
CA THR A 10 -2.46 18.05 -12.47
C THR A 10 -2.55 16.53 -12.40
N THR A 11 -2.49 15.95 -11.18
CA THR A 11 -2.62 14.50 -11.01
C THR A 11 -4.00 14.00 -11.45
N ARG A 12 -5.08 14.69 -11.08
CA ARG A 12 -6.44 14.30 -11.46
C ARG A 12 -6.66 14.38 -12.98
N GLN A 13 -6.16 15.43 -13.64
CA GLN A 13 -6.20 15.54 -15.09
C GLN A 13 -5.49 14.35 -15.75
N LYS A 14 -4.30 13.99 -15.25
CA LYS A 14 -3.55 12.86 -15.81
C LYS A 14 -4.26 11.52 -15.62
N LEU A 15 -4.89 11.30 -14.47
CA LEU A 15 -5.67 10.09 -14.20
C LEU A 15 -6.89 9.98 -15.14
N THR A 16 -7.54 11.10 -15.44
CA THR A 16 -8.64 11.17 -16.42
C THR A 16 -8.14 10.86 -17.84
N GLU A 17 -7.02 11.44 -18.27
CA GLU A 17 -6.40 11.14 -19.58
C GLU A 17 -6.07 9.65 -19.74
N LEU A 18 -5.62 9.00 -18.67
CA LEU A 18 -5.32 7.57 -18.64
C LEU A 18 -6.58 6.69 -18.49
N CYS A 19 -7.77 7.29 -18.34
CA CYS A 19 -9.03 6.60 -18.08
C CYS A 19 -9.02 5.73 -16.82
N TRP A 20 -8.28 6.13 -15.78
CA TRP A 20 -8.20 5.38 -14.53
C TRP A 20 -9.35 5.74 -13.59
N LYS A 21 -10.12 4.72 -13.16
CA LYS A 21 -11.13 4.90 -12.13
C LYS A 21 -10.48 5.01 -10.75
N ILE A 22 -10.69 6.14 -10.08
CA ILE A 22 -10.19 6.37 -8.72
C ILE A 22 -11.14 5.71 -7.72
N MET A 23 -10.61 4.87 -6.84
CA MET A 23 -11.35 4.31 -5.71
C MET A 23 -11.39 5.33 -4.56
N LEU A 24 -12.56 5.50 -3.94
CA LEU A 24 -12.69 6.33 -2.75
C LEU A 24 -11.86 5.74 -1.62
N HIS A 25 -11.08 6.58 -0.96
CA HIS A 25 -10.25 6.19 0.17
C HIS A 25 -10.47 7.17 1.32
N PRO A 26 -10.94 6.68 2.49
CA PRO A 26 -11.15 7.53 3.64
C PRO A 26 -9.82 8.13 4.15
N PRO A 27 -9.85 9.35 4.72
CA PRO A 27 -8.68 9.93 5.37
C PRO A 27 -8.14 9.02 6.49
N TYR A 28 -6.83 9.07 6.73
CA TYR A 28 -6.17 8.39 7.85
C TYR A 28 -6.45 6.88 7.98
N SER A 29 -6.67 6.17 6.87
CA SER A 29 -7.04 4.74 6.89
C SER A 29 -5.95 3.82 6.28
N PRO A 30 -4.73 3.79 6.85
CA PRO A 30 -3.66 2.91 6.35
C PRO A 30 -3.99 1.42 6.52
N ASP A 31 -4.86 1.09 7.46
CA ASP A 31 -5.41 -0.25 7.67
C ASP A 31 -6.27 -0.75 6.49
N LEU A 32 -6.72 0.15 5.61
CA LEU A 32 -7.43 -0.13 4.37
C LEU A 32 -6.54 -0.01 3.11
N ALA A 33 -5.28 0.39 3.23
CA ALA A 33 -4.34 0.49 2.12
C ALA A 33 -3.50 -0.80 2.01
N PRO A 34 -3.65 -1.63 0.96
CA PRO A 34 -2.89 -2.87 0.82
C PRO A 34 -1.37 -2.68 0.83
N SER A 35 -0.90 -1.55 0.31
CA SER A 35 0.50 -1.17 0.39
C SER A 35 0.98 -1.05 1.84
N ASP A 36 0.18 -0.44 2.73
CA ASP A 36 0.59 -0.19 4.12
C ASP A 36 0.45 -1.46 4.98
N TYR A 37 -0.75 -2.06 5.02
CA TYR A 37 -1.01 -3.17 5.94
C TYR A 37 -0.34 -4.50 5.54
N HIS A 38 0.03 -4.66 4.26
CA HIS A 38 0.57 -5.92 3.73
C HIS A 38 1.98 -5.76 3.16
N LEU A 39 2.15 -4.94 2.11
CA LEU A 39 3.42 -4.85 1.40
C LEU A 39 4.54 -4.23 2.26
N PHE A 40 4.32 -3.02 2.77
CA PHE A 40 5.29 -2.29 3.58
C PHE A 40 5.48 -2.93 4.94
N ARG A 41 4.45 -3.55 5.52
CA ARG A 41 4.60 -4.38 6.71
C ARG A 41 5.57 -5.55 6.46
N SER A 42 5.44 -6.25 5.33
CA SER A 42 6.39 -7.31 4.98
C SER A 42 7.79 -6.77 4.68
N LEU A 43 7.90 -5.60 4.06
CA LEU A 43 9.19 -4.97 3.76
C LEU A 43 9.91 -4.49 5.03
N GLN A 44 9.18 -3.92 5.98
CA GLN A 44 9.72 -3.54 7.29
C GLN A 44 10.31 -4.76 8.00
N ASN A 45 9.62 -5.89 7.95
CA ASN A 45 10.13 -7.15 8.51
C ASN A 45 11.41 -7.63 7.81
N SER A 46 11.51 -7.50 6.48
CA SER A 46 12.74 -7.89 5.76
C SER A 46 13.90 -6.93 5.96
N HIS A 47 13.62 -5.66 6.26
CA HIS A 47 14.61 -4.64 6.56
C HIS A 47 15.09 -4.73 8.03
N ASN A 48 14.34 -5.40 8.92
CA ASN A 48 14.74 -5.48 10.32
C ASN A 48 16.13 -6.14 10.46
N GLY A 49 17.09 -5.41 11.03
CA GLY A 49 18.48 -5.85 11.18
C GLY A 49 19.38 -5.69 9.95
N VAL A 50 18.89 -5.11 8.85
CA VAL A 50 19.70 -4.84 7.66
C VAL A 50 20.20 -3.39 7.69
N ASN A 51 21.52 -3.19 7.51
CA ASN A 51 22.12 -1.86 7.41
C ASN A 51 22.26 -1.43 5.94
N LEU A 52 21.52 -0.42 5.52
CA LEU A 52 21.55 0.13 4.16
C LEU A 52 22.42 1.39 4.12
N ILE A 53 23.72 1.18 3.93
CA ILE A 53 24.75 2.23 4.00
C ILE A 53 24.83 3.14 2.76
N SER A 54 24.15 2.77 1.68
CA SER A 54 24.14 3.53 0.43
C SER A 54 22.81 3.40 -0.29
N LYS A 55 22.54 4.33 -1.21
CA LYS A 55 21.39 4.27 -2.12
C LYS A 55 21.40 2.96 -2.92
N GLU A 56 22.55 2.58 -3.46
CA GLU A 56 22.70 1.34 -4.23
C GLU A 56 22.41 0.09 -3.39
N ALA A 57 22.86 0.06 -2.12
CA ALA A 57 22.54 -1.03 -1.21
C ALA A 57 21.03 -1.14 -0.96
N CYS A 58 20.34 0.01 -0.82
CA CYS A 58 18.89 0.07 -0.67
C CYS A 58 18.16 -0.44 -1.92
N GLU A 59 18.54 0.04 -3.11
CA GLU A 59 17.95 -0.38 -4.39
C GLU A 59 18.13 -1.90 -4.62
N ASN A 60 19.31 -2.43 -4.30
CA ASN A 60 19.59 -3.86 -4.38
C ASN A 60 18.77 -4.67 -3.38
N HIS A 61 18.60 -4.18 -2.15
CA HIS A 61 17.74 -4.83 -1.15
C HIS A 61 16.28 -4.88 -1.61
N LEU A 62 15.74 -3.76 -2.11
CA LEU A 62 14.37 -3.68 -2.62
C LEU A 62 14.17 -4.62 -3.82
N SER A 63 15.11 -4.61 -4.76
CA SER A 63 15.03 -5.47 -5.96
C SER A 63 14.99 -6.95 -5.59
N ARG A 64 15.82 -7.38 -4.63
CA ARG A 64 15.80 -8.75 -4.10
C ARG A 64 14.49 -9.06 -3.37
N PHE A 65 14.01 -8.14 -2.53
CA PHE A 65 12.76 -8.31 -1.80
C PHE A 65 11.59 -8.58 -2.76
N PHE A 66 11.41 -7.74 -3.79
CA PHE A 66 10.32 -7.90 -4.75
C PHE A 66 10.47 -9.16 -5.61
N ALA A 67 11.68 -9.50 -6.05
CA ALA A 67 11.95 -10.69 -6.85
C ALA A 67 11.64 -12.00 -6.10
N GLN A 68 11.76 -12.00 -4.78
CA GLN A 68 11.47 -13.17 -3.94
C GLN A 68 9.99 -13.35 -3.61
N LYS A 69 9.13 -12.34 -3.86
CA LYS A 69 7.70 -12.46 -3.54
C LYS A 69 6.98 -13.24 -4.64
N PRO A 70 6.33 -14.38 -4.31
CA PRO A 70 5.50 -15.09 -5.29
C PRO A 70 4.28 -14.24 -5.66
N GLN A 71 3.72 -14.45 -6.84
CA GLN A 71 2.50 -13.75 -7.28
C GLN A 71 1.37 -13.82 -6.23
N LYS A 72 1.22 -14.98 -5.59
CA LYS A 72 0.24 -15.21 -4.52
C LYS A 72 0.37 -14.22 -3.36
N PHE A 73 1.58 -13.76 -3.02
CA PHE A 73 1.78 -12.74 -1.98
C PHE A 73 1.01 -11.45 -2.31
N TYR A 74 1.05 -10.99 -3.55
CA TYR A 74 0.36 -9.77 -3.96
C TYR A 74 -1.16 -9.99 -4.03
N THR A 75 -1.59 -11.12 -4.61
CA THR A 75 -3.01 -11.48 -4.70
C THR A 75 -3.64 -11.56 -3.31
N ASP A 76 -3.00 -12.26 -2.36
CA ASP A 76 -3.51 -12.43 -1.00
C ASP A 76 -3.63 -11.07 -0.30
N GLY A 77 -2.66 -10.16 -0.49
CA GLY A 77 -2.72 -8.80 0.04
C GLY A 77 -3.94 -8.01 -0.43
N ILE A 78 -4.29 -8.10 -1.71
CA ILE A 78 -5.48 -7.43 -2.26
C ILE A 78 -6.77 -8.11 -1.80
N MET A 79 -6.80 -9.45 -1.77
CA MET A 79 -8.00 -10.23 -1.47
C MET A 79 -8.43 -10.15 0.01
N ILE A 80 -7.58 -9.64 0.91
CA ILE A 80 -7.95 -9.35 2.30
C ILE A 80 -8.85 -8.09 2.39
N LEU A 81 -8.81 -7.21 1.40
CA LEU A 81 -9.47 -5.90 1.45
C LEU A 81 -10.99 -5.96 1.69
N PRO A 82 -11.78 -6.85 1.04
CA PRO A 82 -13.22 -6.95 1.32
C PRO A 82 -13.51 -7.33 2.78
N GLY A 83 -12.73 -8.25 3.36
CA GLY A 83 -12.88 -8.61 4.76
C GLY A 83 -12.53 -7.47 5.72
N LYS A 84 -11.55 -6.64 5.36
CA LYS A 84 -11.22 -5.41 6.11
C LYS A 84 -12.34 -4.37 6.04
N TRP A 85 -12.91 -4.13 4.86
CA TRP A 85 -14.05 -3.23 4.72
C TRP A 85 -15.23 -3.67 5.59
N GLN A 86 -15.55 -4.97 5.59
CA GLN A 86 -16.62 -5.50 6.43
C GLN A 86 -16.35 -5.21 7.92
N LYS A 87 -15.13 -5.47 8.40
CA LYS A 87 -14.77 -5.17 9.80
C LYS A 87 -14.89 -3.69 10.15
N VAL A 88 -14.52 -2.79 9.24
CA VAL A 88 -14.69 -1.34 9.49
C VAL A 88 -16.17 -0.98 9.61
N ILE A 89 -17.04 -1.58 8.79
CA ILE A 89 -18.49 -1.40 8.90
C ILE A 89 -19.00 -1.94 10.24
N ASP A 90 -18.61 -3.16 10.60
CA ASP A 90 -19.03 -3.82 11.85
C ASP A 90 -18.59 -3.04 13.10
N GLN A 91 -17.49 -2.29 13.00
CA GLN A 91 -16.95 -1.45 14.06
C GLN A 91 -17.34 0.04 13.92
N ASN A 92 -18.34 0.37 13.11
CA ASN A 92 -18.83 1.75 12.92
C ASN A 92 -17.74 2.77 12.53
N GLY A 93 -16.80 2.35 11.69
CA GLY A 93 -15.75 3.23 11.15
C GLY A 93 -14.51 3.37 12.05
N THR A 94 -14.40 2.63 13.15
CA THR A 94 -13.17 2.66 13.96
C THR A 94 -12.01 1.90 13.31
N TYR A 95 -10.80 2.17 13.78
CA TYR A 95 -9.58 1.51 13.33
C TYR A 95 -9.61 0.00 13.55
N LEU A 96 -9.07 -0.73 12.56
CA LEU A 96 -8.84 -2.16 12.70
C LEU A 96 -7.58 -2.42 13.55
N VAL A 97 -7.76 -3.17 14.64
CA VAL A 97 -6.67 -3.72 15.49
C VAL A 97 -6.23 -5.09 14.98
#